data_AF-A0A451A9Q5-F1
#
_entry.id   AF-A0A451A9Q5-F1
#
_cell.length_a   1.000
_cell.length_b   1.000
_cell.length_c   1.000
_cell.angle_alpha   90.00
_cell.angle_beta   90.00
_cell.angle_gamma   90.00
#
_symmetry.space_group_name_H-M   'P 1'
#
loop_
_entity.id
_entity.type
_entity.pdbx_description
1 polymer ?
#
loop_
_entity_poly.entity_id
_entity_poly.type
_entity_poly.pdbx_seq_one_letter_code
_entity_poly.pdbx_strand_id
1 'polypeptide(L)' 'METITKGDFTLKQIFADNWERFIPSNRSQITFSAAYNVWK' A
#
# COMPACT_ATOMS: atom_id res chain seq x y z
N MET A 1 -8.01 14.26 6.08
CA MET A 1 -7.81 12.85 5.67
C MET A 1 -8.36 12.71 4.27
N GLU A 2 -7.57 12.22 3.33
CA GLU A 2 -8.02 11.96 1.96
C GLU A 2 -8.86 10.67 1.97
N THR A 3 -10.13 10.77 1.61
CA THR A 3 -11.03 9.62 1.47
C THR A 3 -10.76 8.92 0.15
N ILE A 4 -10.23 7.71 0.21
CA ILE A 4 -10.12 6.82 -0.94
C ILE A 4 -11.55 6.42 -1.33
N THR A 5 -12.08 7.01 -2.39
CA THR A 5 -13.40 6.67 -2.92
C THR A 5 -13.36 5.27 -3.52
N LYS A 6 -14.35 4.44 -3.20
CA LYS A 6 -14.52 3.07 -3.72
C LYS A 6 -14.96 3.06 -5.20
N GLY A 7 -14.28 3.83 -6.05
CA GLY A 7 -14.50 3.88 -7.49
C GLY A 7 -13.21 3.47 -8.20
N ASP A 8 -13.26 2.35 -8.91
CA ASP A 8 -12.26 1.84 -9.88
C ASP A 8 -10.79 1.69 -9.44
N PHE A 9 -10.44 1.98 -8.19
CA PHE A 9 -9.10 1.71 -7.70
C PHE A 9 -8.96 0.23 -7.35
N THR A 10 -7.97 -0.42 -7.99
CA THR A 10 -7.54 -1.74 -7.55
C THR A 10 -6.84 -1.60 -6.19
N LEU A 11 -6.97 -2.62 -5.34
CA LEU A 11 -6.25 -2.67 -4.06
C LEU A 11 -4.74 -2.52 -4.26
N LYS A 12 -4.21 -3.01 -5.38
CA LYS A 12 -2.82 -2.81 -5.78
C LYS A 12 -2.45 -1.33 -5.92
N GLN A 13 -3.32 -0.50 -6.54
CA GLN A 13 -3.11 0.95 -6.66
C GLN A 13 -3.17 1.62 -5.29
N ILE A 14 -4.17 1.29 -4.46
CA ILE A 14 -4.29 1.84 -3.11
C ILE A 14 -3.03 1.58 -2.28
N PHE A 15 -2.52 0.35 -2.31
CA PHE A 15 -1.30 -0.02 -1.59
C PHE A 15 -0.05 0.67 -2.16
N ALA A 16 0.03 0.88 -3.47
CA ALA A 16 1.18 1.52 -4.10
C ALA A 16 1.21 3.02 -3.78
N ASP A 17 0.06 3.69 -3.91
CA ASP A 17 -0.09 5.13 -3.69
C ASP A 17 0.15 5.52 -2.22
N ASN A 18 -0.09 4.58 -1.29
CA ASN A 18 0.09 4.80 0.14
C ASN A 18 1.32 4.06 0.70
N TRP A 19 2.17 3.49 -0.16
CA TRP A 19 3.29 2.64 0.25
C TRP A 19 4.24 3.33 1.24
N GLU A 20 4.59 4.58 0.96
CA GLU A 20 5.46 5.40 1.83
C GLU A 20 4.81 5.75 3.17
N ARG A 21 3.46 5.79 3.22
CA ARG A 21 2.71 5.97 4.47
C ARG A 21 2.62 4.68 5.28
N PHE A 22 2.64 3.53 4.61
CA PHE A 22 2.57 2.21 5.25
C PHE A 22 3.91 1.71 5.78
N ILE A 23 5.02 2.09 5.14
CA ILE A 23 6.36 1.74 5.60
C ILE A 23 6.96 2.95 6.32
N PRO A 24 6.96 2.97 7.67
CA PRO A 24 7.73 3.97 8.38
C PRO A 24 9.20 3.83 7.99
N SER A 25 9.89 4.97 7.84
CA SER A 25 11.23 5.13 7.25
C SER A 25 12.33 4.20 7.84
N ASN A 26 12.06 3.52 8.95
CA ASN A 26 12.95 2.56 9.62
C ASN A 26 12.71 1.08 9.26
N ARG A 27 11.76 0.74 8.37
CA ARG A 27 11.45 -0.66 8.01
C ARG A 27 11.71 -1.00 6.54
N SER A 28 12.85 -0.55 5.99
CA SER A 28 13.33 -0.83 4.63
C SER A 28 13.74 -2.29 4.35
N GLN A 29 13.05 -3.27 4.93
CA GLN A 29 13.27 -4.70 4.61
C GLN A 29 12.05 -5.36 3.95
N ILE A 30 10.87 -4.73 4.03
CA ILE A 30 9.66 -5.29 3.45
C ILE A 30 9.45 -4.64 2.09
N THR A 31 9.45 -5.43 1.03
CA THR A 31 9.13 -4.95 -0.32
C THR A 31 7.61 -4.88 -0.51
N PHE A 32 7.16 -4.02 -1.41
CA PHE A 32 5.75 -3.91 -1.79
C PHE A 32 5.15 -5.27 -2.18
N SER A 33 5.90 -6.07 -2.94
CA SER A 33 5.47 -7.39 -3.38
C SER A 33 5.25 -8.36 -2.21
N ALA A 34 6.14 -8.35 -1.22
CA ALA A 34 5.98 -9.18 -0.02
C ALA A 34 4.75 -8.79 0.79
N ALA A 35 4.52 -7.48 0.97
CA ALA A 35 3.35 -6.98 1.70
C ALA A 35 2.03 -7.28 0.96
N TYR A 36 1.98 -7.06 -0.34
CA TYR A 36 0.79 -7.31 -1.16
C TYR A 36 0.43 -8.81 -1.21
N ASN A 37 1.44 -9.70 -1.24
CA ASN A 37 1.23 -11.14 -1.28
C ASN A 37 0.64 -11.72 0.03
N VAL A 38 0.84 -11.08 1.18
CA VAL A 38 0.21 -11.49 2.46
C VAL A 38 -1.27 -11.13 2.49
N TRP A 39 -1.65 -10.06 1.79
CA TRP A 39 -3.03 -9.58 1.76
C TRP A 39 -3.91 -10.35 0.76
N LYS A 40 -3.33 -10.81 -0.36
CA LYS A 40 -4.00 -11.61 -1.40
C LYS A 40 -4.43 -12.98 -0.89
#